data_AF-A0A7C7UMJ5-F1
#
_entry.id   AF-A0A7C7UMJ5-F1
#
_cell.length_a   1.000
_cell.length_b   1.000
_cell.length_c   1.000
_cell.angle_alpha   90.00
_cell.angle_beta   90.00
_cell.angle_gamma   90.00
#
_symmetry.space_group_name_H-M   'P 1'
#
loop_
_entity.id
_entity.type
_entity.pdbx_description
1 polymer ?
#
loop_
_entity_poly.entity_id
_entity_poly.type
_entity_poly.pdbx_seq_one_letter_code
_entity_poly.pdbx_strand_id
1 'polypeptide(L)'
;MQDTSVKPLVCRGGIGLVNRIERRSYPRLAVKWPITVVSDQGEIEGEARNIAVDGIFICCDEPLPVDKVFPVSIRPRNHKPIEVAGRVVWSNLYGVDDNNITFGMGLCFVKISDEDRHFFNNVISSYLKRFPSING
;
A
#
# COMPACT_ATOMS: atom_id res chain seq x y z
N MET A 1 -3.44 6.05 -34.97
CA MET A 1 -2.41 6.38 -33.96
C MET A 1 -2.97 5.94 -32.63
N GLN A 2 -2.29 5.02 -31.93
CA GLN A 2 -2.89 4.22 -30.87
C GLN A 2 -3.14 5.06 -29.62
N ASP A 3 -4.41 5.08 -29.21
CA ASP A 3 -4.94 5.63 -27.97
C ASP A 3 -4.50 4.73 -26.81
N THR A 4 -3.55 5.21 -26.00
CA THR A 4 -3.09 4.53 -24.79
C THR A 4 -4.17 4.62 -23.72
N SER A 5 -5.12 3.67 -23.80
CA SER A 5 -6.16 3.40 -22.81
C SER A 5 -5.54 3.14 -21.43
N VAL A 6 -5.38 4.19 -20.64
CA VAL A 6 -5.21 4.10 -19.18
C VAL A 6 -6.53 3.61 -18.61
N LYS A 7 -6.61 2.31 -18.28
CA LYS A 7 -7.79 1.72 -17.66
C LYS A 7 -7.86 2.18 -16.20
N PRO A 8 -8.97 2.79 -15.74
CA PRO A 8 -9.12 3.14 -14.33
C PRO A 8 -9.22 1.87 -13.48
N LEU A 9 -8.37 1.74 -12.47
CA LEU A 9 -8.50 0.69 -11.45
C LEU A 9 -9.71 1.02 -10.56
N VAL A 10 -10.75 0.18 -10.63
CA VAL A 10 -11.93 0.26 -9.75
C VAL A 10 -11.65 -0.52 -8.47
N CYS A 11 -11.32 0.18 -7.39
CA CYS A 11 -11.16 -0.41 -6.06
C CYS A 11 -12.50 -0.36 -5.31
N ARG A 12 -13.23 -1.47 -5.21
CA ARG A 12 -14.43 -1.56 -4.36
C ARG A 12 -14.00 -1.63 -2.89
N GLY A 13 -14.22 -0.54 -2.15
CA GLY A 13 -14.12 -0.51 -0.69
C GLY A 13 -15.20 -1.41 -0.09
N GLY A 14 -14.80 -2.37 0.76
CA GLY A 14 -15.71 -3.22 1.51
C GLY A 14 -15.57 -2.93 3.00
N ILE A 15 -16.55 -2.23 3.57
CA ILE A 15 -16.80 -2.21 5.02
C ILE A 15 -17.46 -3.56 5.36
N GLY A 16 -16.90 -4.29 6.31
CA GLY A 16 -17.43 -5.59 6.73
C GLY A 16 -16.66 -6.15 7.92
N LEU A 17 -17.04 -5.69 9.12
CA LEU A 17 -16.82 -6.46 10.34
C LEU A 17 -17.49 -7.84 10.17
N VAL A 18 -16.74 -8.89 10.53
CA VAL A 18 -17.17 -10.30 10.68
C VAL A 18 -17.90 -10.95 9.48
N ASN A 19 -17.14 -11.36 8.45
CA ASN A 19 -17.05 -12.77 8.04
C ASN A 19 -15.89 -12.99 7.05
N ARG A 20 -15.16 -14.08 7.23
CA ARG A 20 -13.88 -14.40 6.60
C ARG A 20 -14.08 -14.93 5.17
N ILE A 21 -14.52 -14.07 4.24
CA ILE A 21 -14.42 -14.37 2.80
C ILE A 21 -13.36 -13.45 2.21
N GLU A 22 -12.17 -14.02 2.01
CA GLU A 22 -11.09 -13.37 1.31
C GLU A 22 -11.49 -13.13 -0.15
N ARG A 23 -12.08 -11.95 -0.42
CA ARG A 23 -12.51 -11.50 -1.76
C ARG A 23 -11.34 -11.08 -2.67
N ARG A 24 -10.09 -11.43 -2.34
CA ARG A 24 -8.89 -10.86 -2.97
C ARG A 24 -8.23 -11.89 -3.88
N SER A 25 -8.17 -11.57 -5.17
CA SER A 25 -7.58 -12.43 -6.20
C SER A 25 -6.04 -12.46 -6.21
N TYR A 26 -5.37 -11.65 -5.39
CA TYR A 26 -3.91 -11.56 -5.35
C TYR A 26 -3.35 -11.54 -3.92
N PRO A 27 -2.31 -12.33 -3.62
CA PRO A 27 -1.66 -12.36 -2.32
C PRO A 27 -0.96 -11.02 -2.03
N ARG A 28 -1.24 -10.42 -0.87
CA ARG A 28 -0.52 -9.25 -0.38
C ARG A 28 0.62 -9.73 0.51
N LEU A 29 1.83 -9.27 0.23
CA LEU A 29 2.98 -9.61 1.06
C LEU A 29 2.95 -8.75 2.33
N ALA A 30 2.84 -9.40 3.49
CA ALA A 30 3.00 -8.74 4.77
C ALA A 30 4.44 -8.25 4.94
N VAL A 31 4.59 -6.96 5.25
CA VAL A 31 5.88 -6.29 5.46
C VAL A 31 5.80 -5.38 6.69
N LYS A 32 6.96 -4.93 7.16
CA LYS A 32 7.09 -3.83 8.12
C LYS A 32 8.20 -2.91 7.63
N TRP A 33 7.86 -2.03 6.70
CA TRP A 33 8.81 -1.07 6.12
C TRP A 33 8.44 0.34 6.56
N PRO A 34 9.39 1.12 7.09
CA PRO A 34 9.17 2.53 7.37
C PRO A 34 8.74 3.26 6.10
N ILE A 35 7.83 4.21 6.26
CA ILE A 35 7.39 5.10 5.19
C ILE A 35 7.35 6.54 5.71
N THR A 36 7.60 7.49 4.81
CA THR A 36 7.30 8.91 5.05
C THR A 36 6.33 9.38 3.98
N VAL A 37 5.24 10.01 4.38
CA VAL A 37 4.30 10.69 3.50
C VAL A 37 4.59 12.18 3.54
N VAL A 38 4.76 12.82 2.38
CA VAL A 38 4.92 14.27 2.30
C VAL A 38 3.55 14.90 2.11
N SER A 39 3.08 15.64 3.12
CA SER A 39 1.81 16.38 3.08
C SER A 39 2.05 17.89 3.11
N ASP A 40 1.01 18.66 2.84
CA ASP A 40 1.05 20.13 2.93
C ASP A 40 1.36 20.63 4.36
N GLN A 41 1.14 19.78 5.38
CA GLN A 41 1.40 20.10 6.79
C GLN A 41 2.78 19.62 7.27
N GLY A 42 3.53 18.94 6.41
CA GLY A 42 4.83 18.36 6.74
C GLY A 42 4.89 16.85 6.44
N GLU A 43 5.96 16.24 6.96
CA GLU A 43 6.22 14.82 6.81
C GLU A 43 5.49 14.00 7.88
N ILE A 44 4.79 12.97 7.46
CA ILE A 44 4.08 12.04 8.33
C ILE A 44 4.80 10.68 8.26
N GLU A 45 5.33 10.24 9.38
CA GLU A 45 5.96 8.93 9.51
C GLU A 45 4.92 7.82 9.67
N GLY A 46 5.27 6.64 9.18
CA GLY A 46 4.40 5.47 9.30
C GLY A 46 5.07 4.16 8.93
N GLU A 47 4.25 3.12 8.80
CA GLU A 47 4.71 1.79 8.43
C GLU A 47 3.83 1.18 7.34
N ALA A 48 4.48 0.67 6.29
CA ALA A 48 3.86 -0.26 5.37
C ALA A 48 3.62 -1.60 6.06
N ARG A 49 2.38 -2.07 5.99
CA ARG A 49 1.92 -3.35 6.54
C ARG A 49 1.79 -4.42 5.48
N ASN A 50 1.36 -4.05 4.28
CA ASN A 50 1.23 -4.98 3.16
C ASN A 50 1.54 -4.28 1.85
N ILE A 51 2.23 -4.99 0.94
CA ILE A 51 2.50 -4.51 -0.42
C ILE A 51 1.77 -5.34 -1.48
N ALA A 52 1.39 -4.69 -2.56
CA ALA A 52 0.91 -5.27 -3.80
C ALA A 52 1.52 -4.51 -4.99
N VAL A 53 1.35 -5.03 -6.20
CA VAL A 53 1.95 -4.45 -7.42
C VAL A 53 1.48 -3.02 -7.68
N ASP A 54 0.19 -2.75 -7.45
CA ASP A 54 -0.43 -1.46 -7.78
C ASP A 54 -0.77 -0.62 -6.53
N GLY A 55 -0.36 -1.06 -5.35
CA GLY A 55 -0.68 -0.33 -4.13
C GLY A 55 -0.09 -0.90 -2.85
N ILE A 56 -0.31 -0.16 -1.77
CA ILE A 56 0.26 -0.44 -0.46
C ILE A 56 -0.77 -0.16 0.63
N PHE A 57 -0.72 -0.94 1.70
CA PHE A 57 -1.44 -0.67 2.94
C PHE A 57 -0.47 -0.14 3.97
N ILE A 58 -0.73 1.07 4.47
CA ILE A 58 0.11 1.78 5.43
C ILE A 58 -0.67 2.09 6.71
N CYS A 59 0.08 2.31 7.79
CA CYS A 59 -0.41 2.84 9.06
C CYS A 59 0.39 4.09 9.44
N CYS A 60 -0.28 5.15 9.89
CA CYS A 60 0.34 6.31 10.51
C CYS A 60 -0.59 6.95 11.55
N ASP A 61 -0.06 7.90 12.31
CA ASP A 61 -0.75 8.49 13.47
C ASP A 61 -1.72 9.61 13.04
N GLU A 62 -1.61 10.08 11.80
CA GLU A 62 -2.49 11.08 11.21
C GLU A 62 -3.28 10.50 10.01
N PRO A 63 -4.60 10.72 9.93
CA PRO A 63 -5.39 10.24 8.80
C PRO A 63 -5.17 11.10 7.56
N LEU A 64 -4.85 10.47 6.43
CA LEU A 64 -4.79 11.17 5.15
C LEU A 64 -6.19 11.26 4.51
N PRO A 65 -6.53 12.38 3.83
CA PRO A 65 -7.77 12.53 3.09
C PRO A 65 -7.90 11.54 1.93
N VAL A 66 -9.05 10.89 1.82
CA VAL A 66 -9.38 10.00 0.69
C VAL A 66 -9.41 10.79 -0.63
N ASP A 67 -9.06 10.12 -1.73
CA ASP A 67 -8.92 10.63 -3.09
C ASP A 67 -7.86 11.71 -3.32
N LYS A 68 -7.04 12.03 -2.30
CA LYS A 68 -5.83 12.83 -2.48
C LYS A 68 -4.61 11.98 -2.83
N VAL A 69 -3.68 12.58 -3.58
CA VAL A 69 -2.41 11.98 -3.98
C VAL A 69 -1.29 12.58 -3.16
N PHE A 70 -0.46 11.73 -2.57
CA PHE A 70 0.70 12.15 -1.79
C PHE A 70 1.98 11.51 -2.32
N PRO A 71 3.11 12.24 -2.34
CA PRO A 71 4.43 11.63 -2.42
C PRO A 71 4.67 10.76 -1.19
N VAL A 72 5.21 9.56 -1.41
CA VAL A 72 5.51 8.60 -0.35
C VAL A 72 6.88 7.99 -0.61
N SER A 73 7.76 8.07 0.38
CA SER A 73 9.04 7.38 0.40
C SER A 73 8.90 6.09 1.20
N ILE A 74 9.15 4.94 0.58
CA ILE A 74 9.06 3.62 1.20
C ILE A 74 10.47 3.09 1.41
N ARG A 75 10.82 2.63 2.61
CA ARG A 75 12.20 2.25 2.95
C ARG A 75 12.31 0.77 3.32
N PRO A 76 12.45 -0.14 2.33
CA PRO A 76 12.79 -1.53 2.59
C PRO A 76 14.18 -1.66 3.24
N ARG A 77 14.40 -2.69 4.08
CA ARG A 77 15.69 -2.89 4.77
C ARG A 77 16.90 -3.10 3.84
N ASN A 78 16.70 -3.74 2.69
CA ASN A 78 17.77 -4.16 1.77
C ASN A 78 17.65 -3.51 0.40
N HIS A 79 17.06 -2.31 0.31
CA HIS A 79 16.94 -1.58 -0.94
C HIS A 79 17.00 -0.07 -0.69
N LYS A 80 17.29 0.69 -1.75
CA LYS A 80 17.19 2.15 -1.70
C LYS A 80 15.73 2.56 -1.40
N PRO A 81 15.51 3.76 -0.84
CA PRO A 81 14.16 4.31 -0.73
C PRO A 81 13.46 4.28 -2.09
N ILE A 82 12.21 3.84 -2.06
CA ILE A 82 11.34 3.76 -3.23
C ILE A 82 10.38 4.93 -3.16
N GLU A 83 10.45 5.80 -4.17
CA GLU A 83 9.63 7.00 -4.25
C GLU A 83 8.40 6.74 -5.13
N VAL A 84 7.22 6.93 -4.56
CA VAL A 84 5.94 6.77 -5.25
C VAL A 84 5.06 7.99 -5.06
N ALA A 85 4.11 8.20 -5.98
CA ALA A 85 2.94 9.02 -5.72
C ALA A 85 1.74 8.09 -5.52
N GLY A 86 1.13 8.12 -4.33
CA GLY A 86 0.01 7.25 -3.96
C GLY A 86 -1.29 8.02 -3.77
N ARG A 87 -2.38 7.56 -4.38
CA ARG A 87 -3.74 8.05 -4.10
C ARG A 87 -4.35 7.28 -2.94
N VAL A 88 -4.85 7.99 -1.93
CA VAL A 88 -5.55 7.39 -0.79
C VAL A 88 -6.91 6.87 -1.29
N VAL A 89 -7.12 5.56 -1.25
CA VAL A 89 -8.39 4.93 -1.68
C VAL A 89 -9.34 4.67 -0.51
N TRP A 90 -8.81 4.60 0.70
CA TRP A 90 -9.58 4.56 1.94
C TRP A 90 -8.67 4.94 3.12
N SER A 91 -9.28 5.48 4.17
CA SER A 91 -8.63 5.86 5.43
C SER A 91 -9.60 5.54 6.57
N ASN A 92 -9.15 4.81 7.59
CA ASN A 92 -10.00 4.48 8.74
C ASN A 92 -9.15 4.27 10.00
N LEU A 93 -9.79 4.41 11.17
CA LEU A 93 -9.18 4.00 12.44
C LEU A 93 -8.80 2.52 12.37
N TYR A 94 -7.53 2.22 12.65
CA TYR A 94 -6.97 0.88 12.56
C TYR A 94 -6.67 0.28 13.93
N GLY A 95 -6.20 1.10 14.87
CA GLY A 95 -5.92 0.67 16.23
C GLY A 95 -5.93 1.83 17.20
N VAL A 96 -6.29 1.52 18.43
CA VAL A 96 -6.11 2.39 19.59
C VAL A 96 -5.33 1.55 20.59
N ASP A 97 -4.14 2.01 20.96
CA ASP A 97 -3.42 1.51 22.12
C ASP A 97 -3.53 2.52 23.28
N ASP A 98 -3.00 2.19 24.45
CA ASP A 98 -3.17 2.98 25.67
C ASP A 98 -2.68 4.44 25.53
N ASN A 99 -1.84 4.75 24.53
CA ASN A 99 -1.26 6.08 24.33
C ASN A 99 -1.32 6.61 22.89
N ASN A 100 -1.75 5.82 21.90
CA ASN A 100 -1.67 6.19 20.51
C ASN A 100 -2.86 5.69 19.66
N ILE A 101 -3.26 6.54 18.71
CA ILE A 101 -4.30 6.25 17.73
C ILE A 101 -3.62 6.03 16.39
N THR A 102 -3.81 4.87 15.80
CA THR A 102 -3.25 4.53 14.49
C THR A 102 -4.35 4.49 13.43
N PHE A 103 -4.13 5.19 12.33
CA PHE A 103 -4.99 5.14 11.15
C PHE A 103 -4.39 4.22 10.09
N GLY A 104 -5.24 3.39 9.50
CA GLY A 104 -4.90 2.52 8.39
C GLY A 104 -5.38 3.14 7.08
N MET A 105 -4.53 3.12 6.05
CA MET A 105 -4.88 3.64 4.73
C MET A 105 -4.42 2.72 3.62
N GLY A 106 -5.27 2.57 2.61
CA GLY A 106 -4.89 2.01 1.33
C GLY A 106 -4.44 3.10 0.38
N LEU A 107 -3.27 2.92 -0.21
CA LEU A 107 -2.75 3.76 -1.29
C LEU A 107 -2.70 2.97 -2.60
N CYS A 108 -3.18 3.57 -3.68
CA CYS A 108 -2.99 3.09 -5.05
C CYS A 108 -1.87 3.90 -5.70
N PHE A 109 -0.87 3.25 -6.29
CA PHE A 109 0.21 3.97 -6.97
C PHE A 109 -0.32 4.67 -8.22
N VAL A 110 -0.14 5.97 -8.29
CA VAL A 110 -0.40 6.82 -9.45
C VAL A 110 0.88 6.99 -10.26
N LYS A 111 2.03 7.05 -9.57
CA LYS A 111 3.35 7.14 -10.18
C LYS A 111 4.35 6.28 -9.41
N ILE A 112 5.14 5.50 -10.13
CA ILE A 112 6.25 4.69 -9.64
C ILE A 112 7.23 4.52 -10.81
N SER A 113 8.53 4.44 -10.54
CA SER A 113 9.51 4.15 -11.60
C SER A 113 9.40 2.69 -12.06
N ASP A 114 9.81 2.40 -13.30
CA ASP A 114 9.82 1.01 -13.79
C ASP A 114 10.79 0.12 -13.01
N GLU A 115 11.92 0.67 -12.57
CA GLU A 115 12.91 -0.02 -11.72
C GLU A 115 12.28 -0.42 -10.38
N ASP A 116 11.63 0.52 -9.70
CA ASP A 116 11.00 0.27 -8.41
C ASP A 116 9.80 -0.66 -8.53
N ARG A 117 9.01 -0.52 -9.61
CA ARG A 117 7.91 -1.44 -9.91
C ARG A 117 8.42 -2.86 -10.16
N HIS A 118 9.56 -3.00 -10.84
CA HIS A 118 10.19 -4.30 -11.03
C HIS A 118 10.68 -4.88 -9.69
N PHE A 119 11.24 -4.05 -8.80
CA PHE A 119 11.60 -4.48 -7.45
C PHE A 119 10.39 -5.00 -6.66
N PHE A 120 9.27 -4.27 -6.62
CA PHE A 120 8.03 -4.73 -5.97
C PHE A 120 7.58 -6.10 -6.50
N ASN A 121 7.55 -6.25 -7.83
CA ASN A 121 7.21 -7.52 -8.46
C ASN A 121 8.16 -8.65 -8.08
N ASN A 122 9.47 -8.38 -8.02
CA ASN A 122 10.47 -9.37 -7.65
C ASN A 122 10.36 -9.80 -6.19
N VAL A 123 10.12 -8.86 -5.27
CA VAL A 123 9.90 -9.17 -3.84
C VAL A 123 8.65 -10.03 -3.66
N ILE A 124 7.53 -9.64 -4.30
CA ILE A 124 6.28 -10.40 -4.24
C ILE A 124 6.46 -11.79 -4.86
N SER A 125 7.03 -11.87 -6.06
CA SER A 125 7.28 -13.13 -6.78
C SER A 125 8.19 -14.08 -5.99
N SER A 126 9.25 -13.55 -5.37
CA SER A 126 10.17 -14.34 -4.54
C SER A 126 9.47 -14.92 -3.32
N TYR A 127 8.57 -14.16 -2.69
CA TYR A 127 7.77 -14.67 -1.57
C TYR A 127 6.82 -15.78 -2.00
N LEU A 128 6.11 -15.61 -3.12
CA LEU A 128 5.17 -16.62 -3.63
C LEU A 128 5.87 -17.92 -4.05
N LYS A 129 7.11 -17.84 -4.56
CA LYS A 129 7.92 -19.02 -4.85
C LYS A 129 8.40 -19.72 -3.58
N ARG A 130 8.70 -18.96 -2.51
CA ARG A 130 9.20 -19.49 -1.24
C ARG A 130 8.10 -20.14 -0.40
N PHE A 131 6.87 -19.62 -0.54
CA PHE A 131 5.68 -20.11 0.14
C PHE A 131 4.58 -20.32 -0.90
N PRO A 132 4.66 -21.41 -1.69
CA PRO A 132 3.58 -21.74 -2.60
C PRO A 132 2.31 -21.88 -1.75
N SER A 133 1.27 -21.12 -2.11
CA SER A 133 -0.02 -21.23 -1.44
C SER A 133 -0.42 -22.70 -1.45
N ILE A 134 -0.51 -23.31 -0.27
CA ILE A 134 -1.11 -24.63 -0.04
C ILE A 134 -2.60 -24.53 -0.32
N ASN A 135 -2.95 -24.50 -1.60
CA ASN A 135 -4.28 -24.85 -2.06
C ASN A 135 -4.21 -26.32 -2.48
N GLY A 136 -4.48 -27.18 -1.50
CA GLY A 136 -4.91 -28.56 -1.74
C GLY A 136 -6.38 -28.61 -2.08
#